data_AF-A0A6P0UWI7-F1
#
_entry.id   AF-A0A6P0UWI7-F1
#
_cell.length_a   1.000
_cell.length_b   1.000
_cell.length_c   1.000
_cell.angle_alpha   90.00
_cell.angle_beta   90.00
_cell.angle_gamma   90.00
#
_symmetry.space_group_name_H-M   'P 1'
#
loop_
_entity.id
_entity.type
_entity.pdbx_description
1 polymer ?
#
loop_
_entity_poly.entity_id
_entity_poly.type
_entity_poly.pdbx_seq_one_letter_code
_entity_poly.pdbx_strand_id
1 'polypeptide(L)' 'MKKTIYFTGTNHQIGQLDVAIKTATDKRDTWLMANESKIGKIDNEDIKIIPWNGNNGYVMITILLTYYPK' A
#
# COMPACT_ATOMS: atom_id res chain seq x y z
N MET A 1 -5.46 -2.75 -21.06
CA MET A 1 -4.17 -3.12 -20.41
C MET A 1 -4.32 -2.94 -18.91
N LYS A 2 -3.70 -3.81 -18.09
CA LYS A 2 -3.72 -3.67 -16.62
C LYS A 2 -2.84 -2.50 -16.17
N LYS A 3 -3.21 -1.84 -15.08
CA LYS A 3 -2.46 -0.78 -14.41
C LYS A 3 -2.09 -1.22 -13.00
N THR A 4 -0.92 -0.80 -12.52
CA THR A 4 -0.45 -1.09 -11.16
C THR A 4 -0.10 0.21 -10.45
N ILE A 5 -0.57 0.36 -9.22
CA ILE A 5 -0.27 1.49 -8.33
C ILE A 5 0.31 0.97 -7.02
N TYR A 6 1.12 1.81 -6.39
CA TYR A 6 1.83 1.50 -5.15
C TYR A 6 1.35 2.43 -4.04
N PHE A 7 1.05 1.88 -2.87
CA PHE A 7 0.70 2.63 -1.67
C PHE A 7 1.70 2.30 -0.56
N THR A 8 2.34 3.32 0.00
CA THR A 8 3.38 3.13 1.02
C THR A 8 2.96 3.67 2.38
N GLY A 9 3.28 2.91 3.42
CA GLY A 9 3.21 3.33 4.82
C GLY A 9 4.57 3.13 5.45
N THR A 10 5.08 4.14 6.16
CA THR A 10 6.38 4.09 6.84
C THR A 10 6.19 4.39 8.31
N ASN A 11 6.96 3.72 9.16
CA ASN A 11 7.06 4.08 10.57
C ASN A 11 8.49 3.91 11.10
N HIS A 12 8.84 4.73 12.08
CA HIS A 12 10.18 4.90 12.65
C HIS A 12 10.44 4.00 13.86
N GLN A 13 9.52 3.09 14.17
CA GLN A 13 9.64 2.11 15.24
C GLN A 13 9.13 0.73 14.75
N ILE A 14 9.95 -0.31 14.84
CA ILE A 14 9.59 -1.69 14.46
C ILE A 14 8.35 -2.20 15.20
N GLY A 15 8.15 -1.80 16.47
CA GLY A 15 6.97 -2.16 17.25
C GLY A 15 5.66 -1.54 16.76
N GLN A 16 5.70 -0.70 15.71
CA GLN A 16 4.53 -0.05 15.12
C GLN A 16 4.27 -0.52 13.68
N LEU A 17 4.57 -1.79 13.38
CA LEU A 17 4.24 -2.44 12.11
C LEU A 17 2.76 -2.22 11.72
N ASP A 18 1.85 -2.39 12.69
CA ASP A 18 0.41 -2.21 12.47
C ASP A 18 0.06 -0.78 12.01
N VAL A 19 0.78 0.23 12.50
CA VAL A 19 0.57 1.63 12.10
C VAL A 19 1.04 1.84 10.65
N ALA A 20 2.17 1.25 10.26
CA ALA A 20 2.64 1.31 8.87
C ALA A 20 1.68 0.59 7.92
N ILE A 21 1.16 -0.58 8.32
CA ILE A 21 0.14 -1.33 7.55
C ILE A 21 -1.13 -0.50 7.41
N LYS A 22 -1.64 0.04 8.53
CA LYS A 22 -2.85 0.88 8.52
C LYS A 22 -2.68 2.08 7.61
N THR A 23 -1.54 2.77 7.68
CA THR A 23 -1.26 3.95 6.84
C THR A 23 -1.26 3.60 5.35
N ALA A 24 -0.64 2.48 4.95
CA ALA A 24 -0.65 2.04 3.56
C ALA A 24 -2.07 1.66 3.09
N THR A 25 -2.82 0.98 3.96
CA THR A 25 -4.19 0.52 3.70
C THR A 25 -5.16 1.69 3.56
N ASP A 26 -5.12 2.67 4.48
CA ASP A 26 -5.97 3.87 4.44
C ASP A 26 -5.74 4.66 3.14
N LYS A 27 -4.48 4.77 2.68
CA LYS A 27 -4.15 5.41 1.39
C LYS A 27 -4.72 4.65 0.21
N ARG A 28 -4.61 3.31 0.21
CA ARG A 28 -5.20 2.44 -0.82
C ARG A 28 -6.72 2.66 -0.87
N ASP A 29 -7.39 2.59 0.27
CA ASP A 29 -8.86 2.66 0.35
C ASP A 29 -9.37 4.03 -0.07
N THR A 30 -8.71 5.09 0.37
CA THR A 30 -9.04 6.47 -0.06
C THR A 30 -8.92 6.61 -1.57
N TRP A 31 -7.86 6.05 -2.17
CA TRP A 31 -7.66 6.09 -3.61
C TRP A 31 -8.71 5.27 -4.37
N LEU A 32 -9.04 4.07 -3.88
CA LEU A 32 -10.08 3.21 -4.44
C LEU A 32 -11.44 3.94 -4.46
N MET A 33 -11.85 4.52 -3.33
CA MET A 33 -13.09 5.30 -3.24
C MET A 33 -13.08 6.49 -4.21
N ALA A 34 -11.95 7.20 -4.34
CA ALA A 34 -11.84 8.35 -5.24
C ALA A 34 -11.81 7.97 -6.74
N ASN A 35 -11.56 6.71 -7.09
CA ASN A 35 -11.35 6.26 -8.47
C ASN A 35 -12.25 5.10 -8.91
N GLU A 36 -13.27 4.74 -8.13
CA GLU A 36 -14.22 3.66 -8.42
C GLU A 36 -14.85 3.78 -9.83
N SER A 37 -15.12 5.01 -10.27
CA SER A 37 -15.65 5.31 -11.60
C SER A 37 -14.68 4.99 -12.75
N LYS A 38 -13.39 4.85 -12.47
CA LYS A 38 -12.32 4.56 -13.45
C LYS A 38 -11.80 3.13 -13.38
N ILE A 39 -12.18 2.38 -12.34
CA ILE A 39 -11.73 1.02 -12.08
C ILE A 39 -12.79 0.04 -12.56
N GLY A 40 -12.42 -0.86 -13.46
CA GLY A 40 -13.30 -1.90 -14.01
C GLY A 40 -13.35 -3.12 -13.10
N LYS A 41 -12.17 -3.70 -12.84
CA LYS A 41 -11.99 -4.80 -11.88
C LYS A 41 -10.61 -4.74 -11.24
N ILE A 42 -10.51 -5.17 -9.99
CA ILE A 42 -9.23 -5.45 -9.33
C ILE A 42 -8.72 -6.80 -9.83
N ASP A 43 -7.44 -6.88 -10.17
CA ASP A 43 -6.76 -8.09 -10.67
C ASP A 43 -6.03 -8.79 -9.53
N ASN A 44 -5.17 -8.06 -8.83
CA ASN A 44 -4.35 -8.58 -7.76
C ASN A 44 -3.96 -7.49 -6.77
N GLU A 45 -3.73 -7.87 -5.51
CA GLU A 45 -3.11 -7.04 -4.50
C GLU A 45 -1.97 -7.83 -3.81
N ASP A 46 -0.80 -7.21 -3.71
CA ASP A 46 0.36 -7.79 -3.02
C ASP A 46 0.87 -6.81 -1.96
N ILE A 47 1.32 -7.32 -0.81
CA ILE A 47 1.82 -6.50 0.29
C ILE A 47 3.26 -6.90 0.58
N LYS A 48 4.17 -5.95 0.43
CA LYS A 48 5.59 -6.11 0.74
C LYS A 48 5.96 -5.35 1.99
N ILE A 49 6.51 -6.09 2.95
CA ILE A 49 7.06 -5.56 4.19
C ILE A 49 8.57 -5.52 4.04
N ILE A 50 9.14 -4.31 4.10
CA ILE A 50 10.58 -4.08 3.99
C ILE A 50 11.04 -3.51 5.34
N PRO A 51 11.72 -4.31 6.18
CA PRO A 51 12.43 -3.77 7.33
C PRO A 51 13.61 -2.93 6.81
N TRP A 52 13.61 -1.65 7.12
CA TRP A 52 14.74 -0.78 6.84
C TRP A 52 15.62 -0.74 8.09
N ASN A 53 16.69 -1.55 8.07
CA ASN A 53 17.68 -1.55 9.15
C ASN A 53 18.61 -0.34 9.05
N GLY A 54 18.16 0.80 9.58
CA GLY A 54 19.04 1.84 10.14
C GLY A 54 19.19 1.64 11.65
N ASN A 55 20.07 2.40 12.31
CA ASN A 55 20.33 2.32 13.77
C ASN A 55 19.08 2.45 14.67
N ASN A 56 17.95 2.94 14.15
CA ASN A 56 16.63 2.88 14.78
C ASN A 56 15.76 2.03 13.86
N GLY A 57 15.16 0.92 14.29
CA GLY A 57 14.43 0.03 13.39
C GLY A 57 13.23 0.72 12.72
N TYR A 58 13.31 0.96 11.40
CA TYR A 58 12.22 1.49 10.57
C TYR A 58 11.51 0.35 9.83
N VAL A 59 10.20 0.49 9.60
CA VAL A 59 9.41 -0.45 8.79
C VAL A 59 8.74 0.32 7.66
N MET A 60 8.85 -0.21 6.45
CA MET A 60 8.12 0.26 5.28
C MET A 60 7.20 -0.85 4.76
N ILE A 61 5.92 -0.51 4.57
CA ILE A 61 4.91 -1.36 3.96
C ILE A 61 4.58 -0.78 2.60
N THR A 62 4.57 -1.63 1.57
CA THR A 62 4.14 -1.25 0.21
C THR A 62 3.02 -2.18 -0.22
N ILE A 63 1.86 -1.63 -0.55
CA ILE A 63 0.75 -2.34 -1.19
C ILE A 63 0.83 -2.09 -2.69
N LEU A 64 0.89 -3.16 -3.48
CA LEU A 64 0.85 -3.15 -4.93
C LEU A 64 -0.56 -3.53 -5.37
N LEU A 65 -1.32 -2.58 -5.89
CA LEU A 65 -2.67 -2.81 -6.39
C LEU A 65 -2.66 -2.83 -7.92
N THR A 66 -3.02 -3.97 -8.51
CA THR A 66 -3.16 -4.12 -9.97
C THR A 66 -4.64 -4.20 -10.34
N TYR A 67 -5.06 -3.41 -11.33
CA TYR A 67 -6.46 -3.31 -11.76
C TYR A 67 -6.58 -3.11 -13.26
N TYR A 68 -7.77 -3.41 -13.80
CA TYR A 68 -8.16 -3.07 -15.15
C TYR A 68 -8.94 -1.75 -15.15
N PRO A 69 -8.53 -0.74 -15.93
CA PRO A 69 -9.34 0.46 -16.10
C PRO A 69 -10.64 0.13 -16.83
N LYS A 70 -11.69 0.91 -16.56
CA LYS A 70 -12.87 0.97 -17.42
C LYS A 70 -12.53 1.64 -18.75
#